data_AF-B8M0R1-F1
#
_entry.id   AF-B8M0R1-F1
#
_cell.length_a   1.000
_cell.length_b   1.000
_cell.length_c   1.000
_cell.angle_alpha   90.00
_cell.angle_beta   90.00
_cell.angle_gamma   90.00
#
_symmetry.space_group_name_H-M   'P 1'
#
loop_
_entity.id
_entity.type
_entity.pdbx_description
1 polymer ?
#
loop_
_entity_poly.entity_id
_entity_poly.type
_entity_poly.pdbx_seq_one_letter_code
_entity_poly.pdbx_strand_id
1 'polypeptide(L)'
;MSSNLRNRRAQAEDTTTSPRVVEVDTDEEVEITRTTEQQRTRNRLEREYKKSNKKYVVKDDADDDDESFHISVLDILRVIVTFIVLSVALSYYVTAGESYIWGFEKQRPWWMRYNGIKQFLQGPINLTPSQLALYDGSDPSLPIYLALNGTIIDVSANPRIYGPGGGYHFFVGTDATRAFVTGCFKEDLTGDMTGVEELYIPIEDADDSHREKSLTPGEKKRRHEREVQEAREKVAAQVDHWVKFYSNHNKYFAVGKVVPEKDQEEVREKKEWKLCESAQQNRPKRSELNKQL
;
A
#
# COMPACT_ATOMS: atom_id res chain seq x y z
N MET A 1 0.91 31.96 17.61
CA MET A 1 0.24 33.19 18.11
C MET A 1 -0.21 32.91 19.54
N SER A 2 0.47 33.51 20.52
CA SER A 2 0.27 33.27 21.95
C SER A 2 -0.49 34.45 22.54
N SER A 3 -1.69 34.23 23.10
CA SER A 3 -2.53 35.27 23.68
C SER A 3 -2.47 35.24 25.21
N ASN A 4 -1.81 36.26 25.76
CA ASN A 4 -1.76 36.57 27.19
C ASN A 4 -3.12 37.09 27.68
N LEU A 5 -3.69 36.46 28.71
CA LEU A 5 -4.82 37.00 29.47
C LEU A 5 -4.28 37.70 30.73
N ARG A 6 -4.41 39.03 30.77
CA ARG A 6 -4.06 39.87 31.92
C ARG A 6 -5.22 39.93 32.92
N ASN A 7 -4.93 39.55 34.15
CA ASN A 7 -5.79 39.64 35.31
C ASN A 7 -5.86 41.10 35.80
N ARG A 8 -7.05 41.69 36.00
CA ARG A 8 -7.21 42.99 36.67
C ARG A 8 -8.32 42.93 37.72
N ARG A 9 -7.87 42.93 38.98
CA ARG A 9 -8.64 43.08 40.21
C ARG A 9 -8.88 44.58 40.43
N ALA A 10 -10.12 45.03 40.49
CA ALA A 10 -10.46 46.42 40.79
C ALA A 10 -10.55 46.63 42.32
N GLN A 11 -9.79 47.61 42.82
CA GLN A 11 -9.88 48.16 44.18
C GLN A 11 -11.07 49.13 44.24
N ALA A 12 -11.79 49.12 45.36
CA ALA A 12 -12.84 50.09 45.67
C ALA A 12 -12.22 51.31 46.35
N GLU A 13 -12.54 52.50 45.84
CA GLU A 13 -12.26 53.79 46.48
C GLU A 13 -13.61 54.46 46.82
N ASP A 14 -13.72 54.90 48.06
CA ASP A 14 -14.91 55.47 48.70
C ASP A 14 -14.82 57.00 48.63
N THR A 15 -15.84 57.65 48.04
CA THR A 15 -16.01 59.11 48.15
C THR A 15 -17.48 59.43 48.40
N THR A 16 -17.78 59.78 49.64
CA THR A 16 -19.07 60.24 50.13
C THR A 16 -19.32 61.68 49.67
N THR A 17 -20.41 61.95 48.93
CA THR A 17 -20.91 63.32 48.68
C THR A 17 -22.42 63.35 48.89
N SER A 18 -22.90 64.19 49.81
CA SER A 18 -24.31 64.30 50.21
C SER A 18 -25.10 65.17 49.21
N PRO A 19 -26.37 64.83 48.86
CA PRO A 19 -27.10 65.50 47.79
C PRO A 19 -27.82 66.78 48.25
N ARG A 20 -27.79 67.80 47.36
CA ARG A 20 -28.45 69.11 47.49
C ARG A 20 -29.87 69.04 46.93
N VAL A 21 -30.87 69.43 47.72
CA VAL A 21 -32.29 69.49 47.32
C VAL A 21 -32.54 70.78 46.53
N VAL A 22 -33.25 70.66 45.39
CA VAL A 22 -33.72 71.76 44.54
C VAL A 22 -35.24 71.69 44.51
N GLU A 23 -35.93 72.79 44.83
CA GLU A 23 -37.38 72.93 44.72
C GLU A 23 -37.76 73.19 43.25
N VAL A 24 -38.81 72.52 42.77
CA VAL A 24 -39.24 72.46 41.36
C VAL A 24 -40.69 72.98 41.24
N ASP A 25 -40.98 73.78 40.22
CA ASP A 25 -42.26 74.48 39.98
C ASP A 25 -43.43 73.52 39.66
N THR A 26 -44.65 73.96 39.98
CA THR A 26 -45.89 73.14 40.04
C THR A 26 -46.34 72.53 38.70
N ASP A 27 -45.96 73.10 37.56
CA ASP A 27 -46.33 72.56 36.25
C ASP A 27 -45.47 71.34 35.87
N GLU A 28 -44.24 71.27 36.38
CA GLU A 28 -43.34 70.12 36.22
C GLU A 28 -43.77 68.97 37.16
N GLU A 29 -44.34 69.26 38.32
CA GLU A 29 -44.90 68.25 39.23
C GLU A 29 -46.06 67.46 38.60
N VAL A 30 -46.92 68.11 37.80
CA VAL A 30 -48.02 67.42 37.09
C VAL A 30 -47.50 66.52 35.98
N GLU A 31 -46.43 66.90 35.28
CA GLU A 31 -45.79 66.09 34.25
C GLU A 31 -44.99 64.93 34.86
N ILE A 32 -44.30 65.15 35.98
CA ILE A 32 -43.66 64.09 36.79
C ILE A 32 -44.71 63.11 37.32
N THR A 33 -45.89 63.59 37.74
CA THR A 33 -46.96 62.72 38.23
C THR A 33 -47.57 61.87 37.10
N ARG A 34 -47.81 62.46 35.92
CA ARG A 34 -48.28 61.72 34.74
C ARG A 34 -47.27 60.69 34.23
N THR A 35 -45.99 61.06 34.18
CA THR A 35 -44.92 60.17 33.74
C THR A 35 -44.70 59.03 34.73
N THR A 36 -44.75 59.29 36.04
CA THR A 36 -44.64 58.25 37.09
C THR A 36 -45.84 57.30 37.08
N GLU A 37 -47.06 57.78 36.84
CA GLU A 37 -48.24 56.91 36.66
C GLU A 37 -48.13 56.04 35.39
N GLN A 38 -47.67 56.60 34.27
CA GLN A 38 -47.41 55.83 33.05
C GLN A 38 -46.33 54.76 33.26
N GLN A 39 -45.29 55.08 34.04
CA GLN A 39 -44.24 54.12 34.35
C GLN A 39 -44.72 53.01 35.28
N ARG A 40 -45.59 53.34 36.26
CA ARG A 40 -46.23 52.35 37.14
C ARG A 40 -47.17 51.42 36.38
N THR A 41 -47.98 51.94 35.46
CA THR A 41 -48.86 51.10 34.63
C THR A 41 -48.06 50.20 33.69
N ARG A 42 -46.99 50.72 33.07
CA ARG A 42 -46.07 49.91 32.25
C ARG A 42 -45.40 48.79 33.05
N ASN A 43 -44.90 49.10 34.25
CA ASN A 43 -44.28 48.11 35.13
C ASN A 43 -45.30 47.06 35.62
N ARG A 44 -46.57 47.44 35.81
CA ARG A 44 -47.64 46.51 36.15
C ARG A 44 -47.95 45.57 34.98
N LEU A 45 -48.05 46.09 33.76
CA LEU A 45 -48.26 45.30 32.55
C LEU A 45 -47.08 44.35 32.28
N GLU A 46 -45.83 44.78 32.50
CA GLU A 46 -44.66 43.90 32.42
C GLU A 46 -44.68 42.80 33.48
N ARG A 47 -45.13 43.10 34.70
CA ARG A 47 -45.28 42.09 35.76
C ARG A 47 -46.40 41.11 35.41
N GLU A 48 -47.51 41.58 34.87
CA GLU A 48 -48.61 40.72 34.42
C GLU A 48 -48.20 39.87 33.23
N TYR A 49 -47.47 40.43 32.25
CA TYR A 49 -46.87 39.68 31.13
C TYR A 49 -45.83 38.65 31.61
N LYS A 50 -44.93 39.02 32.53
CA LYS A 50 -44.00 38.04 33.13
C LYS A 50 -44.73 36.98 33.94
N LYS A 51 -45.84 37.31 34.59
CA LYS A 51 -46.63 36.34 35.37
C LYS A 51 -47.47 35.44 34.47
N SER A 52 -47.97 35.93 33.34
CA SER A 52 -48.66 35.10 32.34
C SER A 52 -47.67 34.20 31.59
N ASN A 53 -46.50 34.73 31.21
CA ASN A 53 -45.46 33.94 30.55
C ASN A 53 -44.84 32.93 31.51
N LYS A 54 -44.68 33.26 32.80
CA LYS A 54 -44.29 32.32 33.87
C LYS A 54 -45.42 31.37 34.30
N LYS A 55 -46.65 31.55 33.81
CA LYS A 55 -47.77 30.61 34.02
C LYS A 55 -47.96 29.67 32.83
N TYR A 56 -47.50 30.07 31.65
CA TYR A 56 -47.34 29.18 30.48
C TYR A 56 -46.02 28.39 30.52
N VAL A 57 -45.01 28.89 31.24
CA VAL A 57 -43.78 28.16 31.55
C VAL A 57 -43.95 27.52 32.93
N VAL A 58 -44.13 26.20 32.96
CA VAL A 58 -44.32 25.29 34.10
C VAL A 58 -45.79 25.00 34.48
N LYS A 59 -46.40 24.07 33.73
CA LYS A 59 -46.89 22.81 34.29
C LYS A 59 -47.13 21.76 33.20
N ASP A 60 -46.07 21.15 32.71
CA ASP A 60 -46.12 19.73 32.35
C ASP A 60 -45.45 19.00 33.53
N ASP A 61 -46.26 18.22 34.22
CA ASP A 61 -45.84 17.34 35.29
C ASP A 61 -45.22 16.07 34.64
N ALA A 62 -44.04 15.67 35.12
CA ALA A 62 -43.31 14.42 34.85
C ALA A 62 -42.72 14.21 33.44
N ASP A 63 -41.46 14.61 33.26
CA ASP A 63 -40.33 13.68 33.09
C ASP A 63 -39.04 14.53 33.01
N ASP A 64 -38.08 14.25 33.89
CA ASP A 64 -36.74 14.85 33.89
C ASP A 64 -35.98 14.36 32.65
N ASP A 65 -36.23 14.95 31.49
CA ASP A 65 -35.36 14.79 30.32
C ASP A 65 -34.46 16.04 30.23
N ASP A 66 -33.46 16.09 31.11
CA ASP A 66 -32.19 16.72 30.76
C ASP A 66 -31.74 16.07 29.44
N GLU A 67 -31.91 16.77 28.31
CA GLU A 67 -31.39 16.43 26.99
C GLU A 67 -29.84 16.51 26.98
N SER A 68 -29.18 15.78 27.89
CA SER A 68 -27.85 15.27 27.62
C SER A 68 -28.01 14.27 26.48
N PHE A 69 -27.50 14.62 25.30
CA PHE A 69 -27.34 13.71 24.18
C PHE A 69 -26.55 12.46 24.62
N HIS A 70 -27.25 11.49 25.19
CA HIS A 70 -26.72 10.20 25.58
C HIS A 70 -26.65 9.39 24.30
N ILE A 71 -25.53 9.54 23.59
CA ILE A 71 -25.22 8.66 22.48
C ILE A 71 -25.06 7.26 23.07
N SER A 72 -26.13 6.49 23.01
CA SER A 72 -26.15 5.11 23.51
C SER A 72 -25.13 4.30 22.72
N VAL A 73 -24.43 3.40 23.40
CA VAL A 73 -23.48 2.48 22.75
C VAL A 73 -24.17 1.73 21.59
N LEU A 74 -25.45 1.41 21.72
CA LEU A 74 -26.23 0.78 20.66
C LEU A 74 -26.44 1.71 19.45
N ASP A 75 -26.57 3.01 19.66
CA ASP A 75 -26.75 3.98 18.57
C ASP A 75 -25.41 4.24 17.85
N ILE A 76 -24.30 4.27 18.59
CA ILE A 76 -22.93 4.27 18.00
C ILE A 76 -22.72 3.01 17.16
N LEU A 77 -23.03 1.83 17.72
CA LEU A 77 -22.89 0.56 17.02
C LEU A 77 -23.78 0.50 15.77
N ARG A 78 -25.03 0.98 15.86
CA ARG A 78 -25.96 1.04 14.73
C ARG A 78 -25.41 1.92 13.61
N VAL A 79 -24.96 3.15 13.92
CA VAL A 79 -24.39 4.07 12.92
C VAL A 79 -23.12 3.46 12.29
N ILE A 80 -22.24 2.87 13.09
CA ILE A 80 -21.03 2.19 12.58
C ILE A 80 -21.41 1.05 11.63
N VAL A 81 -22.35 0.19 12.01
CA VAL A 81 -22.81 -0.93 11.16
C VAL A 81 -23.43 -0.40 9.87
N THR A 82 -24.27 0.65 9.94
CA THR A 82 -24.85 1.26 8.75
C THR A 82 -23.78 1.83 7.81
N PHE A 83 -22.76 2.52 8.35
CA PHE A 83 -21.63 3.00 7.56
C PHE A 83 -20.80 1.86 6.95
N ILE A 84 -20.59 0.76 7.68
CA ILE A 84 -19.89 -0.42 7.15
C ILE A 84 -20.69 -1.04 6.01
N VAL A 85 -21.99 -1.26 6.18
CA VAL A 85 -22.86 -1.84 5.14
C VAL A 85 -22.91 -0.93 3.90
N LEU A 86 -23.08 0.38 4.11
CA LEU A 86 -23.05 1.36 3.02
C LEU A 86 -21.70 1.36 2.28
N SER A 87 -20.59 1.30 3.01
CA SER A 87 -19.24 1.25 2.45
C SER A 87 -19.01 -0.02 1.62
N VAL A 88 -19.44 -1.18 2.12
CA VAL A 88 -19.36 -2.46 1.40
C VAL A 88 -20.23 -2.44 0.14
N ALA A 89 -21.47 -1.93 0.23
CA ALA A 89 -22.37 -1.82 -0.90
C ALA A 89 -21.82 -0.88 -1.98
N LEU A 90 -21.27 0.28 -1.56
CA LEU A 90 -20.66 1.25 -2.48
C LEU A 90 -19.38 0.68 -3.12
N SER A 91 -18.53 0.00 -2.35
CA SER A 91 -17.36 -0.72 -2.88
C SER A 91 -17.77 -1.74 -3.94
N TYR A 92 -18.76 -2.59 -3.63
CA TYR A 92 -19.25 -3.62 -4.54
C TYR A 92 -19.81 -3.02 -5.82
N TYR A 93 -20.54 -1.91 -5.72
CA TYR A 93 -21.06 -1.17 -6.87
C TYR A 93 -19.94 -0.58 -7.74
N VAL A 94 -18.99 0.15 -7.14
CA VAL A 94 -17.89 0.82 -7.86
C VAL A 94 -16.92 -0.20 -8.50
N THR A 95 -16.69 -1.33 -7.84
CA THR A 95 -15.79 -2.38 -8.33
C THR A 95 -16.49 -3.43 -9.19
N ALA A 96 -17.72 -3.16 -9.67
CA ALA A 96 -18.50 -4.06 -10.53
C ALA A 96 -18.60 -5.50 -9.99
N GLY A 97 -18.72 -5.64 -8.67
CA GLY A 97 -18.83 -6.92 -7.98
C GLY A 97 -17.52 -7.64 -7.67
N GLU A 98 -16.36 -7.03 -7.94
CA GLU A 98 -15.07 -7.69 -7.72
C GLU A 98 -14.49 -7.53 -6.30
N SER A 99 -15.02 -6.61 -5.48
CA SER A 99 -14.44 -6.35 -4.15
C SER A 99 -15.43 -5.78 -3.12
N TYR A 100 -15.34 -6.29 -1.89
CA TYR A 100 -16.16 -5.85 -0.76
C TYR A 100 -15.52 -4.73 0.08
N ILE A 101 -14.20 -4.55 -0.06
CA ILE A 101 -13.40 -3.58 0.72
C ILE A 101 -12.51 -2.76 -0.21
N TRP A 102 -13.07 -2.11 -1.23
CA TRP A 102 -12.36 -1.17 -2.11
C TRP A 102 -11.09 -1.74 -2.77
N GLY A 103 -11.10 -3.04 -3.12
CA GLY A 103 -9.94 -3.71 -3.73
C GLY A 103 -8.82 -4.10 -2.76
N PHE A 104 -8.93 -3.79 -1.46
CA PHE A 104 -7.93 -4.18 -0.44
C PHE A 104 -7.75 -5.69 -0.34
N GLU A 105 -8.75 -6.47 -0.75
CA GLU A 105 -8.65 -7.92 -0.81
C GLU A 105 -7.63 -8.42 -1.85
N LYS A 106 -7.54 -7.74 -3.01
CA LYS A 106 -6.55 -8.06 -4.06
C LYS A 106 -5.16 -7.53 -3.71
N GLN A 107 -5.06 -6.40 -3.02
CA GLN A 107 -3.78 -5.73 -2.70
C GLN A 107 -3.50 -5.73 -1.19
N ARG A 108 -3.67 -6.88 -0.52
CA ARG A 108 -3.43 -6.97 0.93
C ARG A 108 -1.99 -6.60 1.27
N PRO A 109 -1.76 -5.54 2.09
CA PRO A 109 -0.46 -5.21 2.65
C PRO A 109 0.14 -6.41 3.40
N TRP A 110 1.46 -6.45 3.50
CA TRP A 110 2.18 -7.58 4.13
C TRP A 110 1.71 -7.86 5.57
N TRP A 111 1.31 -6.84 6.33
CA TRP A 111 0.82 -6.96 7.71
C TRP A 111 -0.60 -7.53 7.83
N MET A 112 -1.34 -7.68 6.72
CA MET A 112 -2.61 -8.42 6.68
C MET A 112 -2.44 -9.86 6.18
N ARG A 113 -1.25 -10.23 5.68
CA ARG A 113 -0.94 -11.58 5.24
C ARG A 113 -0.34 -12.35 6.42
N TYR A 114 -1.00 -13.42 6.86
CA TYR A 114 -0.49 -14.26 7.95
C TYR A 114 0.97 -14.70 7.71
N ASN A 115 1.29 -15.12 6.48
CA ASN A 115 2.66 -15.50 6.11
C ASN A 115 3.63 -14.31 6.15
N GLY A 116 3.18 -13.11 5.80
CA GLY A 116 4.00 -11.90 5.88
C GLY A 116 4.34 -11.53 7.32
N ILE A 117 3.38 -11.63 8.24
CA ILE A 117 3.61 -11.42 9.67
C ILE A 117 4.51 -12.53 10.24
N LYS A 118 4.24 -13.80 9.89
CA LYS A 118 5.07 -14.94 10.29
C LYS A 118 6.53 -14.73 9.88
N GLN A 119 6.76 -14.32 8.64
CA GLN A 119 8.10 -14.06 8.14
C GLN A 119 8.76 -12.85 8.82
N PHE A 120 8.00 -11.79 9.07
CA PHE A 120 8.50 -10.63 9.78
C PHE A 120 8.97 -10.98 11.20
N LEU A 121 8.25 -11.87 11.90
CA LEU A 121 8.64 -12.34 13.23
C LEU A 121 9.83 -13.31 13.20
N GLN A 122 9.94 -14.15 12.18
CA GLN A 122 11.04 -15.12 12.04
C GLN A 122 12.34 -14.49 11.52
N GLY A 123 12.26 -13.35 10.83
CA GLY A 123 13.41 -12.67 10.23
C GLY A 123 13.84 -13.29 8.89
N PRO A 124 14.70 -12.61 8.11
CA PRO A 124 15.17 -13.12 6.83
C PRO A 124 16.16 -14.26 7.03
N ILE A 125 15.99 -15.36 6.29
CA ILE A 125 16.95 -16.47 6.24
C ILE A 125 18.02 -16.20 5.17
N ASN A 126 19.25 -16.59 5.45
CA ASN A 126 20.35 -16.55 4.48
C ASN A 126 20.86 -17.96 4.31
N LEU A 127 20.69 -18.54 3.12
CA LEU A 127 21.12 -19.91 2.82
C LEU A 127 22.19 -19.91 1.74
N THR A 128 23.17 -20.79 1.85
CA THR A 128 24.07 -21.10 0.72
C THR A 128 23.36 -21.99 -0.31
N PRO A 129 23.84 -22.11 -1.55
CA PRO A 129 23.27 -23.05 -2.53
C PRO A 129 23.23 -24.49 -2.00
N SER A 130 24.27 -24.92 -1.28
CA SER A 130 24.36 -26.23 -0.64
C SER A 130 23.30 -26.43 0.46
N GLN A 131 23.01 -25.40 1.26
CA GLN A 131 21.95 -25.43 2.26
C GLN A 131 20.56 -25.37 1.62
N LEU A 132 20.39 -24.58 0.56
CA LEU A 132 19.13 -24.47 -0.16
C LEU A 132 18.71 -25.82 -0.75
N ALA A 133 19.66 -26.63 -1.22
CA ALA A 133 19.41 -27.95 -1.79
C ALA A 133 18.69 -28.93 -0.84
N LEU A 134 18.74 -28.69 0.48
CA LEU A 134 18.02 -29.50 1.47
C LEU A 134 16.50 -29.23 1.48
N TYR A 135 16.06 -28.13 0.87
CA TYR A 135 14.66 -27.68 0.83
C TYR A 135 13.98 -27.99 -0.50
N ASP A 136 14.24 -29.17 -1.06
CA ASP A 136 13.65 -29.70 -2.28
C ASP A 136 12.25 -30.31 -2.07
N GLY A 137 11.82 -30.46 -0.81
CA GLY A 137 10.56 -31.10 -0.43
C GLY A 137 10.61 -32.62 -0.33
N SER A 138 11.79 -33.23 -0.42
CA SER A 138 12.00 -34.66 -0.15
C SER A 138 11.74 -35.01 1.32
N ASP A 139 12.08 -34.10 2.24
CA ASP A 139 11.73 -34.20 3.65
C ASP A 139 10.40 -33.48 3.95
N PRO A 140 9.33 -34.21 4.34
CA PRO A 140 8.03 -33.60 4.67
C PRO A 140 8.06 -32.65 5.88
N SER A 141 9.10 -32.70 6.71
CA SER A 141 9.26 -31.81 7.86
C SER A 141 9.82 -30.44 7.48
N LEU A 142 10.43 -30.32 6.29
CA LEU A 142 11.02 -29.09 5.78
C LEU A 142 10.08 -28.38 4.80
N PRO A 143 10.11 -27.03 4.76
CA PRO A 143 9.45 -26.28 3.72
C PRO A 143 10.13 -26.49 2.36
N ILE A 144 9.40 -26.20 1.29
CA ILE A 144 9.87 -26.28 -0.09
C ILE A 144 10.28 -24.89 -0.54
N TYR A 145 11.55 -24.70 -0.88
CA TYR A 145 12.11 -23.41 -1.26
C TYR A 145 12.53 -23.38 -2.72
N LEU A 146 12.30 -22.23 -3.34
CA LEU A 146 12.72 -21.88 -4.69
C LEU A 146 13.56 -20.61 -4.61
N ALA A 147 14.72 -20.56 -5.24
CA ALA A 147 15.43 -19.29 -5.39
C ALA A 147 15.21 -18.66 -6.78
N LEU A 148 14.98 -17.35 -6.76
CA LEU A 148 14.80 -16.52 -7.95
C LEU A 148 15.46 -15.16 -7.72
N ASN A 149 16.36 -14.79 -8.62
CA ASN A 149 17.23 -13.63 -8.57
C ASN A 149 17.92 -13.50 -7.20
N GLY A 150 18.45 -14.61 -6.68
CA GLY A 150 19.05 -14.70 -5.35
C GLY A 150 18.08 -14.51 -4.17
N THR A 151 16.76 -14.40 -4.40
CA THR A 151 15.74 -14.32 -3.35
C THR A 151 15.10 -15.68 -3.13
N ILE A 152 15.03 -16.13 -1.88
CA ILE A 152 14.41 -17.40 -1.51
C ILE A 152 12.92 -17.18 -1.31
N ILE A 153 12.10 -17.99 -1.99
CA ILE A 153 10.65 -17.94 -2.00
C ILE A 153 10.13 -19.26 -1.44
N ASP A 154 9.21 -19.16 -0.48
CA ASP A 154 8.50 -20.33 0.06
C ASP A 154 7.33 -20.71 -0.86
N VAL A 155 7.44 -21.90 -1.45
CA VAL A 155 6.45 -22.51 -2.35
C VAL A 155 5.74 -23.71 -1.73
N SER A 156 5.93 -23.95 -0.41
CA SER A 156 5.32 -25.05 0.35
C SER A 156 3.80 -25.06 0.31
N ALA A 157 3.17 -23.94 -0.03
CA ALA A 157 1.72 -23.84 -0.16
C ALA A 157 1.14 -24.70 -1.31
N ASN A 158 1.96 -25.20 -2.23
CA ASN A 158 1.51 -26.05 -3.33
C ASN A 158 2.48 -27.23 -3.61
N PRO A 159 2.55 -28.22 -2.69
CA PRO A 159 3.47 -29.34 -2.80
C PRO A 159 3.13 -30.28 -3.98
N ARG A 160 1.89 -30.23 -4.51
CA ARG A 160 1.52 -31.00 -5.71
C ARG A 160 2.30 -30.59 -6.97
N ILE A 161 2.70 -29.33 -7.05
CA ILE A 161 3.42 -28.79 -8.21
C ILE A 161 4.92 -28.80 -7.97
N TYR A 162 5.35 -28.40 -6.76
CA TYR A 162 6.75 -28.18 -6.41
C TYR A 162 7.39 -29.31 -5.60
N GLY A 163 6.60 -30.15 -4.94
CA GLY A 163 7.11 -31.30 -4.18
C GLY A 163 7.45 -32.49 -5.07
N PRO A 164 7.95 -33.58 -4.48
CA PRO A 164 8.41 -34.76 -5.20
C PRO A 164 7.34 -35.31 -6.17
N GLY A 165 7.73 -35.54 -7.42
CA GLY A 165 6.83 -35.99 -8.49
C GLY A 165 6.00 -34.88 -9.15
N GLY A 166 6.08 -33.65 -8.65
CA GLY A 166 5.48 -32.46 -9.26
C GLY A 166 6.23 -32.01 -10.52
N GLY A 167 5.51 -31.41 -11.46
CA GLY A 167 6.08 -30.98 -12.74
C GLY A 167 7.08 -29.81 -12.64
N TYR A 168 7.17 -29.15 -11.48
CA TYR A 168 8.07 -28.01 -11.22
C TYR A 168 9.07 -28.34 -10.11
N HIS A 169 9.18 -29.61 -9.72
CA HIS A 169 10.06 -30.05 -8.63
C HIS A 169 11.55 -29.80 -8.90
N PHE A 170 11.99 -29.80 -10.16
CA PHE A 170 13.39 -29.49 -10.50
C PHE A 170 13.78 -28.03 -10.22
N PHE A 171 12.81 -27.13 -9.98
CA PHE A 171 13.12 -25.74 -9.64
C PHE A 171 13.44 -25.55 -8.16
N VAL A 172 12.99 -26.45 -7.28
CA VAL A 172 13.14 -26.27 -5.83
C VAL A 172 14.50 -26.77 -5.35
N GLY A 173 14.94 -26.25 -4.20
CA GLY A 173 16.26 -26.51 -3.65
C GLY A 173 17.42 -25.86 -4.44
N THR A 174 17.14 -25.08 -5.48
CA THR A 174 18.17 -24.42 -6.30
C THR A 174 17.74 -23.01 -6.72
N ASP A 175 18.67 -22.25 -7.26
CA ASP A 175 18.38 -20.98 -7.93
C ASP A 175 18.03 -21.27 -9.39
N ALA A 176 16.76 -21.04 -9.73
CA ALA A 176 16.20 -21.34 -11.04
C ALA A 176 16.16 -20.13 -11.99
N THR A 177 16.81 -19.02 -11.63
CA THR A 177 16.72 -17.75 -12.37
C THR A 177 17.06 -17.91 -13.85
N ARG A 178 18.18 -18.58 -14.15
CA ARG A 178 18.62 -18.78 -15.54
C ARG A 178 17.59 -19.60 -16.32
N ALA A 179 17.14 -20.72 -15.76
CA ALA A 179 16.12 -21.57 -16.36
C ALA A 179 14.80 -20.85 -16.68
N PHE A 180 14.35 -19.93 -15.83
CA PHE A 180 13.14 -19.12 -16.09
C PHE A 180 13.28 -18.17 -17.28
N VAL A 181 14.51 -17.76 -17.61
CA VAL A 181 14.79 -16.89 -18.76
C VAL A 181 15.06 -17.72 -20.02
N THR A 182 15.90 -18.76 -19.93
CA THR A 182 16.27 -19.59 -21.09
C THR A 182 15.19 -20.57 -21.52
N GLY A 183 14.25 -20.91 -20.63
CA GLY A 183 13.26 -21.97 -20.84
C GLY A 183 13.82 -23.38 -20.68
N CYS A 184 15.09 -23.52 -20.27
CA CYS A 184 15.78 -24.80 -20.13
C CYS A 184 15.74 -25.31 -18.69
N PHE A 185 14.57 -25.79 -18.32
CA PHE A 185 14.20 -26.05 -16.93
C PHE A 185 14.98 -27.14 -16.20
N LYS A 186 15.67 -28.04 -16.91
CA LYS A 186 16.46 -29.13 -16.30
C LYS A 186 17.98 -28.90 -16.36
N GLU A 187 18.44 -28.02 -17.24
CA GLU A 187 19.86 -27.83 -17.55
C GLU A 187 20.40 -26.54 -16.92
N ASP A 188 19.59 -25.47 -16.91
CA ASP A 188 19.99 -24.13 -16.47
C ASP A 188 19.54 -23.82 -15.03
N LEU A 189 19.68 -24.78 -14.11
CA LEU A 189 19.34 -24.63 -12.69
C LEU A 189 20.45 -23.90 -11.92
N THR A 190 20.71 -22.65 -12.30
CA THR A 190 21.68 -21.76 -11.67
C THR A 190 21.16 -20.32 -11.60
N GLY A 191 21.66 -19.56 -10.61
CA GLY A 191 21.46 -18.12 -10.51
C GLY A 191 22.41 -17.30 -11.38
N ASP A 192 23.40 -17.94 -12.03
CA ASP A 192 24.35 -17.25 -12.90
C ASP A 192 23.73 -16.89 -14.26
N MET A 193 23.60 -15.59 -14.50
CA MET A 193 23.00 -15.03 -15.71
C MET A 193 24.02 -14.73 -16.83
N THR A 194 25.30 -15.09 -16.63
CA THR A 194 26.35 -14.85 -17.63
C THR A 194 26.04 -15.56 -18.94
N GLY A 195 26.07 -14.82 -20.07
CA GLY A 195 25.87 -15.36 -21.42
C GLY A 195 24.40 -15.56 -21.80
N VAL A 196 23.44 -15.28 -20.92
CA VAL A 196 22.02 -15.38 -21.24
C VAL A 196 21.59 -14.32 -22.27
N GLU A 197 22.31 -13.20 -22.37
CA GLU A 197 22.06 -12.17 -23.38
C GLU A 197 22.16 -12.70 -24.81
N GLU A 198 22.97 -13.74 -25.06
CA GLU A 198 23.11 -14.36 -26.37
C GLU A 198 21.78 -14.88 -26.93
N LEU A 199 20.83 -15.22 -26.07
CA LEU A 199 19.48 -15.66 -26.45
C LEU A 199 18.76 -14.62 -27.32
N TYR A 200 18.96 -13.33 -27.01
CA TYR A 200 18.28 -12.23 -27.68
C TYR A 200 19.12 -11.58 -28.78
N ILE A 201 20.41 -11.91 -28.87
CA ILE A 201 21.31 -11.39 -29.90
C ILE A 201 21.14 -12.23 -31.18
N PRO A 202 20.76 -11.60 -32.31
CA PRO A 202 20.57 -12.31 -33.56
C PRO A 202 21.84 -13.01 -34.04
N ILE A 203 21.67 -14.21 -34.61
CA ILE A 203 22.76 -14.93 -35.25
C ILE A 203 23.09 -14.21 -36.56
N GLU A 204 24.37 -13.86 -36.73
CA GLU A 204 24.91 -13.35 -38.00
C GLU A 204 25.03 -14.52 -38.99
N ASP A 205 23.95 -14.81 -39.71
CA ASP A 205 23.92 -15.77 -40.79
C ASP A 205 24.39 -15.14 -42.12
N ALA A 206 24.53 -15.96 -43.17
CA ALA A 206 24.91 -15.51 -44.51
C ALA A 206 23.77 -14.72 -45.19
N ASP A 207 23.39 -13.59 -44.61
CA ASP A 207 22.41 -12.69 -45.20
C ASP A 207 23.02 -11.91 -46.37
N ASP A 208 22.57 -12.26 -47.57
CA ASP A 208 22.99 -11.64 -48.83
C ASP A 208 22.24 -10.34 -49.16
N SER A 209 21.40 -9.83 -48.25
CA SER A 209 20.63 -8.60 -48.45
C SER A 209 21.52 -7.40 -48.79
N HIS A 210 21.04 -6.53 -49.67
CA HIS A 210 21.76 -5.31 -50.05
C HIS A 210 22.09 -4.45 -48.82
N ARG A 211 21.20 -4.43 -47.83
CA ARG A 211 21.38 -3.74 -46.55
C ARG A 211 22.58 -4.28 -45.76
N GLU A 212 22.73 -5.61 -45.68
CA GLU A 212 23.84 -6.21 -44.93
C GLU A 212 25.18 -6.08 -45.65
N LYS A 213 25.15 -6.07 -46.99
CA LYS A 213 26.32 -5.84 -47.85
C LYS A 213 26.79 -4.39 -47.86
N SER A 214 25.89 -3.42 -47.67
CA SER A 214 26.25 -2.00 -47.66
C SER A 214 26.84 -1.51 -46.33
N LEU A 215 26.76 -2.31 -45.26
CA LEU A 215 27.23 -1.95 -43.92
C LEU A 215 28.75 -2.14 -43.78
N THR A 216 29.43 -1.12 -43.29
CA THR A 216 30.86 -1.18 -42.94
C THR A 216 31.10 -2.00 -41.66
N PRO A 217 32.30 -2.55 -41.45
CA PRO A 217 32.63 -3.28 -40.21
C PRO A 217 32.42 -2.43 -38.93
N GLY A 218 32.69 -1.13 -38.99
CA GLY A 218 32.48 -0.21 -37.88
C GLY A 218 30.99 -0.02 -37.54
N GLU A 219 30.13 0.05 -38.55
CA GLU A 219 28.68 0.12 -38.34
C GLU A 219 28.11 -1.20 -37.80
N LYS A 220 28.61 -2.35 -38.28
CA LYS A 220 28.24 -3.66 -37.74
C LYS A 220 28.63 -3.79 -36.27
N LYS A 221 29.82 -3.30 -35.88
CA LYS A 221 30.25 -3.26 -34.48
C LYS A 221 29.31 -2.40 -33.62
N ARG A 222 28.99 -1.17 -34.04
CA ARG A 222 28.06 -0.27 -33.32
C ARG A 222 26.64 -0.83 -33.23
N ARG A 223 26.19 -1.60 -34.23
CA ARG A 223 24.93 -2.34 -34.18
C ARG A 223 25.00 -3.42 -33.11
N HIS A 224 26.03 -4.26 -33.13
CA HIS A 224 26.21 -5.34 -32.17
C HIS A 224 26.24 -4.82 -30.72
N GLU A 225 26.96 -3.72 -30.46
CA GLU A 225 27.00 -3.09 -29.13
C GLU A 225 25.60 -2.65 -28.64
N ARG A 226 24.76 -2.12 -29.54
CA ARG A 226 23.37 -1.76 -29.21
C ARG A 226 22.51 -2.99 -28.93
N GLU A 227 22.64 -4.03 -29.75
CA GLU A 227 21.90 -5.27 -29.58
C GLU A 227 22.26 -6.01 -28.29
N VAL A 228 23.53 -5.98 -27.89
CA VAL A 228 23.97 -6.50 -26.59
C VAL A 228 23.29 -5.75 -25.45
N GLN A 229 23.19 -4.42 -25.53
CA GLN A 229 22.52 -3.61 -24.53
C GLN A 229 21.02 -3.92 -24.47
N GLU A 230 20.34 -3.95 -25.62
CA GLU A 230 18.92 -4.31 -25.72
C GLU A 230 18.66 -5.74 -25.23
N ALA A 231 19.56 -6.68 -25.51
CA ALA A 231 19.49 -8.05 -25.04
C ALA A 231 19.56 -8.13 -23.51
N ARG A 232 20.47 -7.37 -22.88
CA ARG A 232 20.58 -7.29 -21.41
C ARG A 232 19.32 -6.71 -20.78
N GLU A 233 18.72 -5.70 -21.40
CA GLU A 233 17.46 -5.12 -20.94
C GLU A 233 16.30 -6.12 -21.05
N LYS A 234 16.25 -6.91 -22.14
CA LYS A 234 15.26 -8.00 -22.28
C LYS A 234 15.44 -9.10 -21.23
N VAL A 235 16.68 -9.52 -20.96
CA VAL A 235 16.98 -10.48 -19.88
C VAL A 235 16.48 -9.94 -18.55
N ALA A 236 16.83 -8.70 -18.20
CA ALA A 236 16.42 -8.07 -16.95
C ALA A 236 14.88 -7.97 -16.85
N ALA A 237 14.20 -7.58 -17.93
CA ALA A 237 12.75 -7.52 -17.98
C ALA A 237 12.08 -8.89 -17.77
N GLN A 238 12.68 -9.96 -18.33
CA GLN A 238 12.18 -11.33 -18.15
C GLN A 238 12.36 -11.81 -16.70
N VAL A 239 13.50 -11.52 -16.07
CA VAL A 239 13.70 -11.80 -14.64
C VAL A 239 12.69 -11.02 -13.80
N ASP A 240 12.52 -9.73 -14.06
CA ASP A 240 11.55 -8.88 -13.36
C ASP A 240 10.12 -9.37 -13.51
N HIS A 241 9.76 -9.91 -14.68
CA HIS A 241 8.45 -10.51 -14.91
C HIS A 241 8.19 -11.64 -13.91
N TRP A 242 9.13 -12.57 -13.75
CA TRP A 242 9.00 -13.69 -12.82
C TRP A 242 9.07 -13.23 -11.36
N VAL A 243 9.96 -12.30 -11.03
CA VAL A 243 10.04 -11.73 -9.68
C VAL A 243 8.70 -11.10 -9.28
N LYS A 244 8.09 -10.31 -10.18
CA LYS A 244 6.76 -9.72 -9.98
C LYS A 244 5.66 -10.78 -9.84
N PHE A 245 5.73 -11.87 -10.61
CA PHE A 245 4.79 -12.97 -10.49
C PHE A 245 4.79 -13.56 -9.07
N TYR A 246 5.97 -13.90 -8.54
CA TYR A 246 6.07 -14.48 -7.20
C TYR A 246 5.81 -13.47 -6.09
N SER A 247 6.23 -12.21 -6.23
CA SER A 247 6.00 -11.18 -5.21
C SER A 247 4.52 -10.82 -5.05
N ASN A 248 3.77 -10.84 -6.16
CA ASN A 248 2.35 -10.52 -6.17
C ASN A 248 1.46 -11.73 -5.88
N HIS A 249 2.05 -12.92 -5.79
CA HIS A 249 1.29 -14.13 -5.49
C HIS A 249 0.70 -14.07 -4.06
N ASN A 250 -0.47 -14.67 -3.88
CA ASN A 250 -1.18 -14.66 -2.58
C ASN A 250 -0.65 -15.74 -1.62
N LYS A 251 -0.14 -16.86 -2.15
CA LYS A 251 0.32 -18.01 -1.36
C LYS A 251 1.83 -18.09 -1.19
N TYR A 252 2.59 -17.50 -2.12
CA TYR A 252 4.05 -17.55 -2.10
C TYR A 252 4.57 -16.24 -1.51
N PHE A 253 5.69 -16.30 -0.81
CA PHE A 253 6.27 -15.14 -0.17
C PHE A 253 7.79 -15.31 -0.07
N ALA A 254 8.51 -14.20 -0.14
CA ALA A 254 9.95 -14.19 0.04
C ALA A 254 10.29 -14.44 1.51
N VAL A 255 11.24 -15.33 1.76
CA VAL A 255 11.70 -15.70 3.11
C VAL A 255 13.14 -15.28 3.38
N GLY A 256 13.92 -15.07 2.34
CA GLY A 256 15.35 -14.90 2.52
C GLY A 256 16.14 -14.60 1.26
N LYS A 257 17.46 -14.74 1.36
CA LYS A 257 18.38 -14.59 0.23
C LYS A 257 19.36 -15.75 0.15
N VAL A 258 19.75 -16.08 -1.08
CA VAL A 258 20.86 -16.99 -1.35
C VAL A 258 22.15 -16.20 -1.23
N VAL A 259 23.04 -16.67 -0.36
CA VAL A 259 24.36 -16.08 -0.15
C VAL A 259 25.39 -16.99 -0.84
N PRO A 260 26.36 -16.43 -1.57
CA PRO A 260 27.42 -17.23 -2.15
C PRO A 260 28.19 -18.01 -1.07
N GLU A 261 28.61 -19.22 -1.41
CA GLU A 261 29.40 -20.06 -0.52
C GLU A 261 30.82 -19.47 -0.40
N LYS A 262 31.36 -19.39 0.83
CA LYS A 262 32.62 -18.69 1.14
C LYS A 262 33.81 -19.21 0.32
N ASP A 263 33.82 -20.50 0.00
CA ASP A 263 34.91 -21.15 -0.71
C ASP A 263 34.78 -21.01 -2.25
N GLN A 264 33.62 -20.58 -2.74
CA GLN A 264 33.37 -20.38 -4.18
C GLN A 264 33.80 -19.00 -4.69
N GLU A 265 34.16 -18.07 -3.81
CA GLU A 265 34.60 -16.72 -4.20
C GLU A 265 35.96 -16.76 -4.93
N GLU A 266 36.81 -17.74 -4.63
CA GLU A 266 38.11 -17.96 -5.29
C GLU A 266 38.04 -18.78 -6.58
N VAL A 267 36.99 -19.61 -6.76
CA VAL A 267 36.83 -20.54 -7.92
C VAL A 267 35.79 -20.04 -8.93
N ARG A 268 35.39 -18.76 -8.89
CA ARG A 268 34.75 -18.09 -10.03
C ARG A 268 35.72 -17.87 -11.19
N GLU A 269 36.56 -18.85 -11.50
CA GLU A 269 37.02 -19.02 -12.86
C GLU A 269 35.75 -19.09 -13.71
N LYS A 270 35.62 -18.11 -14.61
CA LYS A 270 34.46 -17.89 -15.47
C LYS A 270 34.15 -19.17 -16.25
N LYS A 271 33.40 -20.08 -15.65
CA LYS A 271 32.81 -21.20 -16.36
C LYS A 271 31.87 -20.55 -17.36
N GLU A 272 32.26 -20.55 -18.63
CA GLU A 272 31.42 -20.04 -19.69
C GLU A 272 30.19 -20.95 -19.80
N TRP A 273 29.08 -20.51 -19.24
CA TRP A 273 27.81 -21.22 -19.33
C TRP A 273 27.24 -21.03 -20.73
N LYS A 274 27.48 -22.02 -21.59
CA LYS A 274 26.83 -22.10 -22.90
C LYS A 274 25.32 -22.18 -22.71
N LEU A 275 24.58 -21.57 -23.64
CA LEU A 275 23.13 -21.79 -23.72
C LEU A 275 22.84 -23.27 -23.97
N CYS A 276 21.76 -23.79 -23.39
CA CYS A 276 21.19 -25.09 -23.75
C CYS A 276 20.84 -25.17 -25.25
N GLU A 277 20.76 -26.38 -25.79
CA GLU A 277 20.56 -26.60 -27.22
C GLU A 277 19.24 -25.99 -27.73
N SER A 278 18.16 -26.12 -26.98
CA SER A 278 16.85 -25.56 -27.35
C SER A 278 16.87 -24.03 -27.37
N ALA A 279 17.55 -23.37 -26.41
CA ALA A 279 17.71 -21.93 -26.42
C ALA A 279 18.57 -21.47 -27.60
N GLN A 280 19.62 -22.21 -27.95
CA GLN A 280 20.45 -21.90 -29.13
C GLN A 280 19.66 -21.96 -30.44
N GLN A 281 18.81 -22.99 -30.60
CA GLN A 281 18.01 -23.17 -31.81
C GLN A 281 16.94 -22.08 -31.98
N ASN A 282 16.41 -21.55 -30.88
CA ASN A 282 15.37 -20.52 -30.89
C ASN A 282 15.91 -19.09 -31.07
N ARG A 283 17.23 -18.91 -31.24
CA ARG A 283 17.81 -17.58 -31.45
C ARG A 283 17.36 -16.99 -32.79
N PRO A 284 17.01 -15.69 -32.83
CA PRO A 284 16.58 -15.05 -34.06
C PRO A 284 17.72 -15.00 -35.06
N LYS A 285 17.45 -15.27 -36.34
CA LYS A 285 18.44 -15.10 -37.42
C LYS A 285 18.38 -13.68 -37.98
N ARG A 286 19.54 -13.11 -38.32
CA ARG A 286 19.63 -11.78 -38.93
C ARG A 286 18.84 -11.69 -40.23
N SER A 287 18.98 -12.67 -41.11
CA SER A 287 18.26 -12.70 -42.39
C SER A 287 16.73 -12.73 -42.22
N GLU A 288 16.23 -13.38 -41.17
CA GLU A 288 14.79 -13.45 -40.87
C GLU A 288 14.26 -12.10 -40.37
N LEU A 289 15.00 -11.43 -39.49
CA LEU A 289 14.65 -10.09 -39.01
C LEU A 289 14.63 -9.06 -40.14
N ASN A 290 15.60 -9.14 -41.06
CA ASN A 290 15.66 -8.23 -42.20
C ASN A 290 14.53 -8.45 -43.20
N LYS A 291 13.89 -9.63 -43.25
CA LYS A 291 12.70 -9.89 -44.10
C LYS A 291 11.40 -9.28 -43.54
N GLN A 292 11.37 -8.98 -42.23
CA GLN A 292 10.19 -8.42 -41.57
C GLN A 292 10.13 -6.89 -41.64
N LEU A 293 11.19 -6.25 -42.10
CA LEU A 293 11.34 -4.79 -42.27
C LEU A 293 11.10 -4.39 -43.73
#